data_AF-A0A2G6GR44-F1
#
_entry.id   AF-A0A2G6GR44-F1
#
_cell.length_a   1.000
_cell.length_b   1.000
_cell.length_c   1.000
_cell.angle_alpha   90.00
_cell.angle_beta   90.00
_cell.angle_gamma   90.00
#
_symmetry.space_group_name_H-M   'P 1'
#
loop_
_entity.id
_entity.type
_entity.pdbx_description
1 polymer ?
#
loop_
_entity_poly.entity_id
_entity_poly.type
_entity_poly.pdbx_seq_one_letter_code
_entity_poly.pdbx_strand_id
1 'polypeptide(L)'
;MEQLHLLAKGKESNYLAILAEELNFSTEEIQQRATQAEQYILHDYSHFSVMTIDAFFQTILKAFAKELGVSYNYNVELDVERIRRLAVERVFEELDTNTHLRKWLRSYVQDRIQSEKSWNITHNILALSKELLQEDLFLMNKEQFAKWSDREFAQDFSKRLYVSIQDYENRLKSYGKEAWQLIETSGLQINDFAQKKKGIGALFYNIANGKVFTAITSSYHTKPLDNLEEGWYSKTAKPDIKQKIDAIYPSLNEKLHQIFDFLQQEGAKYVSYNLVRQNLYMMGIFSDIARHIYEILNEEEKILLSESNKLLYEMIAENEVPFIYEKTGNQYLYFLWDEFQDTSQMQWHNLKPLLANALSEGNPCLIVGDIKQAIYRWRNSDWKILGQEVGNAFTTIETITMQQNWRSDARIINFNNELFAKLPQILERDLELREATISTLYEDVQQEYSGSEKTPQGFVHFSYLE
;
A
#
# COMPACT_ATOMS: atom_id res chain seq x y z
N MET A 1 -30.34 -20.02 -6.78
CA MET A 1 -31.12 -21.25 -6.58
C MET A 1 -32.63 -21.00 -6.59
N GLU A 2 -33.17 -20.07 -5.80
CA GLU A 2 -34.63 -19.82 -5.76
C GLU A 2 -35.23 -19.46 -7.14
N GLN A 3 -34.62 -18.53 -7.85
CA GLN A 3 -35.10 -18.12 -9.18
C GLN A 3 -34.99 -19.24 -10.22
N LEU A 4 -33.93 -20.04 -10.15
CA LEU A 4 -33.77 -21.23 -10.98
C LEU A 4 -34.90 -22.24 -10.71
N HIS A 5 -35.27 -22.45 -9.44
CA HIS A 5 -36.39 -23.31 -9.07
C HIS A 5 -37.73 -22.79 -9.59
N LEU A 6 -37.97 -21.47 -9.50
CA LEU A 6 -39.17 -20.84 -10.05
C LEU A 6 -39.27 -21.08 -11.57
N LEU A 7 -38.19 -20.85 -12.31
CA LEU A 7 -38.11 -21.11 -13.74
C LEU A 7 -38.33 -22.59 -14.06
N ALA A 8 -37.70 -23.52 -13.33
CA ALA A 8 -37.87 -24.96 -13.51
C ALA A 8 -39.32 -25.42 -13.29
N LYS A 9 -40.00 -24.85 -12.29
CA LYS A 9 -41.41 -25.14 -12.00
C LYS A 9 -42.41 -24.40 -12.91
N GLY A 10 -41.94 -23.57 -13.84
CA GLY A 10 -42.80 -22.75 -14.70
C GLY A 10 -43.59 -21.71 -13.92
N LYS A 11 -43.05 -21.26 -12.78
CA LYS A 11 -43.62 -20.18 -11.96
C LYS A 11 -43.07 -18.83 -12.43
N GLU A 12 -43.77 -17.76 -12.05
CA GLU A 12 -43.36 -16.40 -12.37
C GLU A 12 -41.97 -16.09 -11.79
N SER A 13 -41.07 -15.63 -12.66
CA SER A 13 -39.71 -15.22 -12.31
C SER A 13 -39.39 -13.93 -13.03
N ASN A 14 -38.80 -12.99 -12.31
CA ASN A 14 -38.38 -11.70 -12.87
C ASN A 14 -37.27 -11.84 -13.93
N TYR A 15 -36.61 -13.00 -14.00
CA TYR A 15 -35.54 -13.29 -14.94
C TYR A 15 -36.03 -13.90 -16.26
N LEU A 16 -37.27 -14.36 -16.33
CA LEU A 16 -37.75 -15.10 -17.52
C LEU A 16 -37.69 -14.24 -18.79
N ALA A 17 -38.18 -13.00 -18.71
CA ALA A 17 -38.19 -12.09 -19.85
C ALA A 17 -36.76 -11.73 -20.29
N ILE A 18 -35.88 -11.44 -19.32
CA ILE A 18 -34.47 -11.10 -19.56
C ILE A 18 -33.75 -12.26 -20.24
N LEU A 19 -33.88 -13.47 -19.69
CA LEU A 19 -33.22 -14.66 -20.25
C LEU A 19 -33.76 -15.04 -21.63
N ALA A 20 -35.06 -14.82 -21.90
CA ALA A 20 -35.65 -15.04 -23.21
C ALA A 20 -35.10 -14.08 -24.26
N GLU A 21 -34.93 -12.82 -23.88
CA GLU A 21 -34.36 -11.79 -24.74
C GLU A 21 -32.86 -12.00 -24.99
N GLU A 22 -32.06 -12.18 -23.93
CA GLU A 22 -30.60 -12.29 -24.04
C GLU A 22 -30.14 -13.60 -24.68
N LEU A 23 -30.80 -14.73 -24.37
CA LEU A 23 -30.42 -16.05 -24.90
C LEU A 23 -31.15 -16.41 -26.19
N ASN A 24 -32.13 -15.58 -26.60
CA ASN A 24 -33.00 -15.84 -27.74
C ASN A 24 -33.67 -17.22 -27.68
N PHE A 25 -34.18 -17.58 -26.49
CA PHE A 25 -34.88 -18.84 -26.24
C PHE A 25 -36.35 -18.60 -25.92
N SER A 26 -37.19 -19.56 -26.28
CA SER A 26 -38.58 -19.59 -25.85
C SER A 26 -38.68 -19.84 -24.34
N THR A 27 -39.80 -19.41 -23.74
CA THR A 27 -40.12 -19.68 -22.34
C THR A 27 -40.07 -21.18 -22.01
N GLU A 28 -40.53 -22.02 -22.93
CA GLU A 28 -40.53 -23.47 -22.78
C GLU A 28 -39.10 -24.04 -22.75
N GLU A 29 -38.22 -23.57 -23.64
CA GLU A 29 -36.81 -23.95 -23.65
C GLU A 29 -36.08 -23.51 -22.38
N ILE A 30 -36.35 -22.30 -21.89
CA ILE A 30 -35.78 -21.79 -20.63
C ILE A 30 -36.23 -22.66 -19.46
N GLN A 31 -37.52 -22.99 -19.37
CA GLN A 31 -38.04 -23.86 -18.33
C GLN A 31 -37.40 -25.26 -18.38
N GLN A 32 -37.28 -25.85 -19.57
CA GLN A 32 -36.64 -27.16 -19.76
C GLN A 32 -35.17 -27.12 -19.31
N ARG A 33 -34.41 -26.12 -19.75
CA ARG A 33 -33.00 -25.93 -19.37
C ARG A 33 -32.84 -25.65 -17.88
N ALA A 34 -33.72 -24.83 -17.29
CA ALA A 34 -33.73 -24.56 -15.86
C ALA A 34 -34.01 -25.82 -15.04
N THR A 35 -34.94 -26.67 -15.50
CA THR A 35 -35.23 -27.97 -14.88
C THR A 35 -34.02 -28.89 -14.94
N GLN A 36 -33.36 -28.95 -16.09
CA GLN A 36 -32.17 -29.77 -16.28
C GLN A 36 -31.00 -29.27 -15.40
N ALA A 37 -30.76 -27.96 -15.37
CA ALA A 37 -29.72 -27.36 -14.53
C ALA A 37 -30.00 -27.58 -13.04
N GLU A 38 -31.25 -27.42 -12.59
CA GLU A 38 -31.66 -27.73 -11.22
C GLU A 38 -31.40 -29.21 -10.88
N GLN A 39 -31.76 -30.13 -11.77
CA GLN A 39 -31.51 -31.56 -11.59
C GLN A 39 -30.00 -31.86 -11.47
N TYR A 40 -29.17 -31.31 -12.34
CA TYR A 40 -27.72 -31.50 -12.25
C TYR A 40 -27.14 -30.97 -10.94
N ILE A 41 -27.56 -29.78 -10.50
CA ILE A 41 -27.07 -29.23 -9.23
C ILE A 41 -27.54 -30.09 -8.03
N LEU A 42 -28.77 -30.62 -8.06
CA LEU A 42 -29.30 -31.44 -6.96
C LEU A 42 -28.72 -32.86 -6.93
N HIS A 43 -28.48 -33.48 -8.08
CA HIS A 43 -27.97 -34.84 -8.18
C HIS A 43 -26.44 -34.90 -8.04
N ASP A 44 -25.74 -33.91 -8.58
CA ASP A 44 -24.28 -33.84 -8.63
C ASP A 44 -23.76 -32.64 -7.82
N TYR A 45 -24.37 -32.37 -6.66
CA TYR A 45 -24.04 -31.21 -5.82
C TYR A 45 -22.55 -31.14 -5.43
N SER A 46 -21.87 -32.29 -5.33
CA SER A 46 -20.43 -32.35 -5.06
C SER A 46 -19.56 -31.70 -6.15
N HIS A 47 -20.09 -31.55 -7.37
CA HIS A 47 -19.43 -30.90 -8.50
C HIS A 47 -19.76 -29.39 -8.59
N PHE A 48 -20.64 -28.89 -7.71
CA PHE A 48 -21.01 -27.49 -7.65
C PHE A 48 -20.54 -26.85 -6.34
N SER A 49 -19.50 -26.03 -6.45
CA SER A 49 -18.85 -25.38 -5.30
C SER A 49 -19.16 -23.89 -5.26
N VAL A 50 -19.74 -23.44 -4.15
CA VAL A 50 -19.91 -22.01 -3.83
C VAL A 50 -19.12 -21.72 -2.57
N MET A 51 -18.02 -20.98 -2.72
CA MET A 51 -17.13 -20.63 -1.63
C MET A 51 -16.35 -19.36 -1.94
N THR A 52 -15.80 -18.73 -0.91
CA THR A 52 -14.87 -17.61 -1.06
C THR A 52 -13.53 -18.06 -1.66
N ILE A 53 -12.79 -17.16 -2.31
CA ILE A 53 -11.43 -17.42 -2.83
C ILE A 53 -10.51 -18.02 -1.75
N ASP A 54 -10.54 -17.50 -0.52
CA ASP A 54 -9.70 -18.03 0.57
C ASP A 54 -10.04 -19.49 0.90
N ALA A 55 -11.33 -19.83 1.02
CA ALA A 55 -11.78 -21.20 1.28
C ALA A 55 -11.40 -22.17 0.14
N PHE A 56 -11.44 -21.70 -1.12
CA PHE A 56 -10.97 -22.45 -2.28
C PHE A 56 -9.47 -22.76 -2.14
N PHE A 57 -8.65 -21.76 -1.85
CA PHE A 57 -7.20 -21.95 -1.66
C PHE A 57 -6.85 -22.80 -0.45
N GLN A 58 -7.60 -22.70 0.65
CA GLN A 58 -7.45 -23.60 1.80
C GLN A 58 -7.73 -25.06 1.42
N THR A 59 -8.70 -25.31 0.54
CA THR A 59 -9.00 -26.65 0.04
C THR A 59 -7.81 -27.21 -0.76
N ILE A 60 -7.22 -26.38 -1.62
CA ILE A 60 -6.02 -26.77 -2.37
C ILE A 60 -4.85 -27.02 -1.40
N LEU A 61 -4.55 -26.06 -0.52
CA LEU A 61 -3.42 -26.15 0.41
C LEU A 61 -3.49 -27.39 1.31
N LYS A 62 -4.68 -27.79 1.79
CA LYS A 62 -4.87 -29.02 2.58
C LYS A 62 -4.50 -30.28 1.81
N ALA A 63 -4.81 -30.33 0.51
CA ALA A 63 -4.43 -31.47 -0.33
C ALA A 63 -2.91 -31.61 -0.48
N PHE A 64 -2.18 -30.50 -0.32
CA PHE A 64 -0.72 -30.40 -0.45
C PHE A 64 0.04 -30.33 0.88
N ALA A 65 -0.65 -30.47 2.02
CA ALA A 65 -0.04 -30.30 3.34
C ALA A 65 1.21 -31.18 3.53
N LYS A 66 1.15 -32.44 3.07
CA LYS A 66 2.23 -33.40 3.19
C LYS A 66 3.46 -33.01 2.38
N GLU A 67 3.27 -32.57 1.13
CA GLU A 67 4.33 -32.14 0.21
C GLU A 67 5.00 -30.85 0.70
N LEU A 68 4.24 -29.98 1.38
CA LEU A 68 4.75 -28.76 2.00
C LEU A 68 5.44 -29.00 3.35
N GLY A 69 5.51 -30.26 3.81
CA GLY A 69 6.08 -30.59 5.12
C GLY A 69 5.24 -30.09 6.30
N VAL A 70 3.98 -29.76 6.07
CA VAL A 70 3.04 -29.27 7.09
C VAL A 70 2.19 -30.44 7.62
N SER A 71 1.87 -30.42 8.91
CA SER A 71 0.99 -31.41 9.54
C SER A 71 -0.37 -31.50 8.81
N TYR A 72 -0.88 -32.72 8.59
CA TYR A 72 -2.17 -32.96 7.91
C TYR A 72 -3.36 -32.29 8.64
N ASN A 73 -3.21 -32.03 9.94
CA ASN A 73 -4.21 -31.37 10.79
C ASN A 73 -3.84 -29.92 11.11
N TYR A 74 -3.14 -29.22 10.22
CA TYR A 74 -2.76 -27.84 10.51
C TYR A 74 -4.00 -26.98 10.78
N ASN A 75 -3.95 -26.24 11.88
CA ASN A 75 -4.97 -25.25 12.20
C ASN A 75 -4.57 -23.91 11.59
N VAL A 76 -5.54 -23.20 11.01
CA VAL A 76 -5.31 -21.85 10.50
C VAL A 76 -5.24 -20.90 11.69
N GLU A 77 -4.10 -20.23 11.85
CA GLU A 77 -3.90 -19.19 12.86
C GLU A 77 -4.35 -17.84 12.30
N LEU A 78 -5.22 -17.17 13.06
CA LEU A 78 -5.74 -15.85 12.74
C LEU A 78 -5.07 -14.75 13.58
N ASP A 79 -4.55 -15.09 14.77
CA ASP A 79 -3.90 -14.15 15.67
C ASP A 79 -2.42 -13.97 15.30
N VAL A 80 -2.23 -13.25 14.20
CA VAL A 80 -0.93 -12.82 13.70
C VAL A 80 -0.15 -12.02 14.76
N GLU A 81 -0.85 -11.20 15.55
CA GLU A 81 -0.26 -10.34 16.58
C GLU A 81 0.39 -11.16 17.70
N ARG A 82 -0.25 -12.25 18.13
CA ARG A 82 0.30 -13.16 19.13
C ARG A 82 1.56 -13.85 18.63
N ILE A 83 1.53 -14.45 17.45
CA ILE A 83 2.70 -15.14 16.86
C ILE A 83 3.89 -14.18 16.75
N ARG A 84 3.62 -12.95 16.32
CA ARG A 84 4.65 -11.94 16.15
C ARG A 84 5.26 -11.48 17.48
N ARG A 85 4.44 -11.27 18.51
CA ARG A 85 4.95 -10.93 19.86
C ARG A 85 5.84 -12.05 20.40
N LEU A 86 5.41 -13.30 20.29
CA LEU A 86 6.20 -14.45 20.72
C LEU A 86 7.51 -14.56 19.92
N ALA A 87 7.48 -14.32 18.60
CA ALA A 87 8.69 -14.35 17.78
C ALA A 87 9.70 -13.28 18.21
N VAL A 88 9.22 -12.06 18.50
CA VAL A 88 10.07 -10.98 19.02
C VAL A 88 10.62 -11.31 20.41
N GLU A 89 9.82 -11.92 21.29
CA GLU A 89 10.27 -12.41 22.60
C GLU A 89 11.39 -13.44 22.46
N ARG A 90 11.25 -14.43 21.56
CA ARG A 90 12.31 -15.42 21.29
C ARG A 90 13.60 -14.80 20.75
N VAL A 91 13.50 -13.79 19.88
CA VAL A 91 14.68 -13.02 19.43
C VAL A 91 15.42 -12.39 20.62
N PHE A 92 14.68 -11.88 21.62
CA PHE A 92 15.28 -11.32 22.84
C PHE A 92 15.88 -12.41 23.74
N GLU A 93 15.24 -13.57 23.89
CA GLU A 93 15.77 -14.72 24.64
C GLU A 93 17.07 -15.25 24.03
N GLU A 94 17.16 -15.30 22.70
CA GLU A 94 18.37 -15.71 21.98
C GLU A 94 19.56 -14.77 22.20
N LEU A 95 19.36 -13.55 22.72
CA LEU A 95 20.48 -12.65 22.99
C LEU A 95 21.44 -13.24 24.01
N ASP A 96 20.97 -14.10 24.91
CA ASP A 96 21.79 -14.71 25.96
C ASP A 96 22.78 -15.74 25.40
N THR A 97 22.47 -16.36 24.26
CA THR A 97 23.30 -17.40 23.62
C THR A 97 23.94 -16.93 22.31
N ASN A 98 23.33 -15.97 21.60
CA ASN A 98 23.77 -15.48 20.31
C ASN A 98 24.59 -14.18 20.43
N THR A 99 25.91 -14.33 20.55
CA THR A 99 26.84 -13.19 20.67
C THR A 99 26.77 -12.23 19.47
N HIS A 100 26.52 -12.74 18.27
CA HIS A 100 26.42 -11.91 17.05
C HIS A 100 25.16 -11.04 17.07
N LEU A 101 24.00 -11.62 17.37
CA LEU A 101 22.74 -10.88 17.50
C LEU A 101 22.81 -9.86 18.65
N ARG A 102 23.41 -10.23 19.79
CA ARG A 102 23.65 -9.30 20.90
C ARG A 102 24.50 -8.11 20.49
N LYS A 103 25.58 -8.34 19.75
CA LYS A 103 26.45 -7.27 19.23
C LYS A 103 25.69 -6.39 18.23
N TRP A 104 24.87 -6.99 17.37
CA TRP A 104 24.03 -6.29 16.41
C TRP A 104 23.04 -5.33 17.08
N LEU A 105 22.24 -5.84 18.01
CA LEU A 105 21.27 -5.03 18.75
C LEU A 105 21.93 -3.95 19.61
N ARG A 106 23.12 -4.23 20.17
CA ARG A 106 23.89 -3.20 20.86
C ARG A 106 24.26 -2.05 19.93
N SER A 107 24.74 -2.34 18.72
CA SER A 107 25.03 -1.31 17.71
C SER A 107 23.79 -0.50 17.34
N TYR A 108 22.63 -1.17 17.22
CA TYR A 108 21.36 -0.49 16.95
C TYR A 108 20.97 0.47 18.08
N VAL A 109 21.03 0.02 19.34
CA VAL A 109 20.73 0.87 20.51
C VAL A 109 21.70 2.05 20.59
N GLN A 110 22.99 1.82 20.34
CA GLN A 110 24.01 2.89 20.31
C GLN A 110 23.70 3.94 19.25
N ASP A 111 23.33 3.52 18.04
CA ASP A 111 22.95 4.43 16.95
C ASP A 111 21.71 5.28 17.29
N ARG A 112 20.72 4.68 17.95
CA ARG A 112 19.50 5.37 18.41
C ARG A 112 19.79 6.43 19.46
N ILE A 113 20.66 6.10 20.41
CA ILE A 113 21.11 7.05 21.46
C ILE A 113 21.87 8.21 20.83
N GLN A 114 22.80 7.93 19.90
CA GLN A 114 23.56 8.97 19.18
C GLN A 114 22.64 9.89 18.36
N SER A 115 21.51 9.37 17.89
CA SER A 115 20.53 10.12 17.10
C SER A 115 19.45 10.82 17.94
N GLU A 116 19.66 10.97 19.27
CA GLU A 116 18.71 11.56 20.23
C GLU A 116 17.31 10.91 20.24
N LYS A 117 17.21 9.63 19.87
CA LYS A 117 15.94 8.89 19.80
C LYS A 117 15.72 8.03 21.04
N SER A 118 14.46 7.68 21.27
CA SER A 118 14.08 6.71 22.31
C SER A 118 14.86 5.40 22.14
N TRP A 119 15.40 4.91 23.26
CA TRP A 119 16.12 3.66 23.40
C TRP A 119 15.19 2.43 23.39
N ASN A 120 13.87 2.62 23.49
CA ASN A 120 12.91 1.54 23.43
C ASN A 120 12.87 0.96 22.01
N ILE A 121 13.68 -0.07 21.80
CA ILE A 121 13.80 -0.78 20.53
C ILE A 121 12.69 -1.83 20.36
N THR A 122 12.14 -2.38 21.45
CA THR A 122 11.10 -3.41 21.41
C THR A 122 9.85 -2.92 20.69
N HIS A 123 9.40 -1.70 20.99
CA HIS A 123 8.25 -1.11 20.29
C HIS A 123 8.51 -0.96 18.79
N ASN A 124 9.72 -0.54 18.39
CA ASN A 124 10.06 -0.40 16.97
C ASN A 124 10.14 -1.77 16.28
N ILE A 125 10.67 -2.78 16.97
CA ILE A 125 10.74 -4.16 16.47
C ILE A 125 9.34 -4.71 16.27
N LEU A 126 8.44 -4.52 17.24
CA LEU A 126 7.05 -4.93 17.11
C LEU A 126 6.32 -4.19 15.99
N ALA A 127 6.49 -2.87 15.89
CA ALA A 127 5.87 -2.07 14.84
C ALA A 127 6.31 -2.52 13.44
N LEU A 128 7.61 -2.78 13.25
CA LEU A 128 8.15 -3.15 11.94
C LEU A 128 7.94 -4.63 11.61
N SER A 129 7.93 -5.51 12.60
CA SER A 129 7.60 -6.92 12.38
C SER A 129 6.21 -7.11 11.76
N LYS A 130 5.30 -6.13 11.91
CA LYS A 130 4.00 -6.13 11.22
C LYS A 130 4.17 -6.14 9.70
N GLU A 131 5.19 -5.43 9.20
CA GLU A 131 5.50 -5.31 7.77
C GLU A 131 6.07 -6.62 7.21
N LEU A 132 6.69 -7.48 8.04
CA LEU A 132 7.28 -8.75 7.62
C LEU A 132 6.25 -9.71 6.98
N LEU A 133 5.00 -9.61 7.40
CA LEU A 133 3.94 -10.52 6.97
C LEU A 133 3.13 -9.98 5.78
N GLN A 134 3.44 -8.77 5.29
CA GLN A 134 2.82 -8.25 4.08
C GLN A 134 3.20 -9.08 2.85
N GLU A 135 2.32 -9.09 1.85
CA GLU A 135 2.52 -9.84 0.60
C GLU A 135 3.68 -9.26 -0.23
N ASP A 136 3.79 -7.93 -0.29
CA ASP A 136 4.79 -7.21 -1.09
C ASP A 136 6.23 -7.59 -0.73
N LEU A 137 6.52 -7.82 0.55
CA LEU A 137 7.85 -8.22 1.00
C LEU A 137 8.21 -9.65 0.54
N PHE A 138 7.23 -10.53 0.40
CA PHE A 138 7.44 -11.89 -0.10
C PHE A 138 7.63 -11.92 -1.62
N LEU A 139 6.97 -11.03 -2.35
CA LEU A 139 7.16 -10.86 -3.79
C LEU A 139 8.54 -10.27 -4.14
N MET A 140 9.25 -9.67 -3.18
CA MET A 140 10.68 -9.36 -3.37
C MET A 140 11.47 -10.66 -3.54
N ASN A 141 12.41 -10.69 -4.47
CA ASN A 141 13.14 -11.93 -4.75
C ASN A 141 13.97 -12.39 -3.52
N LYS A 142 14.09 -13.72 -3.33
CA LYS A 142 14.80 -14.34 -2.20
C LYS A 142 16.24 -13.83 -2.06
N GLU A 143 16.89 -13.49 -3.17
CA GLU A 143 18.25 -12.93 -3.21
C GLU A 143 18.34 -11.51 -2.61
N GLN A 144 17.40 -10.63 -2.93
CA GLN A 144 17.33 -9.28 -2.34
C GLN A 144 17.07 -9.39 -0.85
N PHE A 145 16.12 -10.22 -0.43
CA PHE A 145 15.81 -10.41 0.98
C PHE A 145 17.03 -10.94 1.76
N ALA A 146 17.74 -11.92 1.20
CA ALA A 146 18.97 -12.46 1.79
C ALA A 146 20.06 -11.37 1.93
N LYS A 147 20.23 -10.52 0.91
CA LYS A 147 21.20 -9.42 0.94
C LYS A 147 20.85 -8.36 2.00
N TRP A 148 19.58 -8.03 2.18
CA TRP A 148 19.15 -7.07 3.21
C TRP A 148 19.23 -7.65 4.62
N SER A 149 19.13 -8.98 4.73
CA SER A 149 19.30 -9.72 5.99
C SER A 149 20.78 -9.92 6.37
N ASP A 150 21.71 -9.60 5.46
CA ASP A 150 23.15 -9.63 5.75
C ASP A 150 23.53 -8.47 6.69
N ARG A 151 23.90 -8.85 7.92
CA ARG A 151 24.30 -7.93 8.97
C ARG A 151 25.60 -7.19 8.63
N GLU A 152 26.56 -7.80 7.94
CA GLU A 152 27.79 -7.10 7.56
C GLU A 152 27.50 -6.00 6.54
N PHE A 153 26.74 -6.36 5.50
CA PHE A 153 26.26 -5.40 4.51
C PHE A 153 25.47 -4.25 5.16
N ALA A 154 24.52 -4.55 6.03
CA ALA A 154 23.69 -3.56 6.70
C ALA A 154 24.53 -2.65 7.63
N GLN A 155 25.53 -3.19 8.33
CA GLN A 155 26.47 -2.39 9.13
C GLN A 155 27.29 -1.42 8.26
N ASP A 156 27.88 -1.92 7.19
CA ASP A 156 28.74 -1.10 6.33
C ASP A 156 27.95 -0.07 5.54
N PHE A 157 26.75 -0.41 5.09
CA PHE A 157 25.85 0.55 4.47
C PHE A 157 25.37 1.61 5.47
N SER A 158 25.06 1.23 6.73
CA SER A 158 24.73 2.20 7.79
C SER A 158 25.86 3.20 8.03
N LYS A 159 27.12 2.73 8.09
CA LYS A 159 28.30 3.61 8.24
C LYS A 159 28.44 4.59 7.08
N ARG A 160 28.25 4.13 5.84
CA ARG A 160 28.28 5.02 4.65
C ARG A 160 27.19 6.09 4.71
N LEU A 161 25.95 5.70 5.06
CA LEU A 161 24.85 6.63 5.23
C LEU A 161 25.14 7.65 6.35
N TYR A 162 25.71 7.21 7.47
CA TYR A 162 26.10 8.10 8.56
C TYR A 162 27.12 9.15 8.10
N VAL A 163 28.15 8.75 7.34
CA VAL A 163 29.12 9.69 6.77
C VAL A 163 28.42 10.71 5.87
N SER A 164 27.53 10.28 4.97
CA SER A 164 26.78 11.20 4.10
C SER A 164 25.85 12.15 4.87
N ILE A 165 25.24 11.68 5.96
CA ILE A 165 24.43 12.50 6.87
C ILE A 165 25.31 13.56 7.54
N GLN A 166 26.47 13.16 8.07
CA GLN A 166 27.41 14.08 8.70
C GLN A 166 27.98 15.10 7.70
N ASP A 167 28.28 14.70 6.48
CA ASP A 167 28.75 15.60 5.42
C ASP A 167 27.70 16.67 5.09
N TYR A 168 26.42 16.27 4.99
CA TYR A 168 25.32 17.21 4.80
C TYR A 168 25.22 18.22 5.95
N GLU A 169 25.21 17.73 7.20
CA GLU A 169 25.08 18.56 8.39
C GLU A 169 26.27 19.51 8.54
N ASN A 170 27.48 19.04 8.29
CA ASN A 170 28.70 19.84 8.37
C ASN A 170 28.75 20.93 7.29
N ARG A 171 28.32 20.62 6.07
CA ARG A 171 28.29 21.59 4.96
C ARG A 171 27.20 22.65 5.16
N LEU A 172 26.02 22.25 5.62
CA LEU A 172 24.99 23.21 5.99
C LEU A 172 25.48 24.12 7.13
N LYS A 173 26.10 23.54 8.16
CA LYS A 173 26.68 24.26 9.29
C LYS A 173 27.81 25.21 8.87
N SER A 174 28.62 24.87 7.87
CA SER A 174 29.68 25.77 7.38
C SER A 174 29.09 27.03 6.75
N TYR A 175 28.05 26.90 5.91
CA TYR A 175 27.34 28.07 5.36
C TYR A 175 26.75 28.96 6.46
N GLY A 176 26.12 28.36 7.47
CA GLY A 176 25.62 29.11 8.61
C GLY A 176 26.71 29.80 9.41
N LYS A 177 27.86 29.14 9.66
CA LYS A 177 29.00 29.72 10.38
C LYS A 177 29.60 30.91 9.63
N GLU A 178 29.80 30.78 8.31
CA GLU A 178 30.32 31.87 7.47
C GLU A 178 29.38 33.07 7.50
N ALA A 179 28.07 32.85 7.36
CA ALA A 179 27.08 33.92 7.46
C ALA A 179 27.02 34.54 8.87
N TRP A 180 27.05 33.71 9.92
CA TRP A 180 27.02 34.18 11.30
C TRP A 180 28.27 34.99 11.68
N GLN A 181 29.43 34.58 11.18
CA GLN A 181 30.68 35.30 11.40
C GLN A 181 30.62 36.72 10.80
N LEU A 182 30.03 36.89 9.61
CA LEU A 182 29.82 38.23 9.01
C LEU A 182 28.95 39.12 9.90
N ILE A 183 27.88 38.56 10.47
CA ILE A 183 26.99 39.25 11.40
C ILE A 183 27.74 39.68 12.67
N GLU A 184 28.50 38.76 13.29
CA GLU A 184 29.26 39.04 14.51
C GLU A 184 30.37 40.09 14.27
N THR A 185 31.11 39.99 13.18
CA THR A 185 32.19 40.96 12.85
C THR A 185 31.65 42.37 12.58
N SER A 186 30.38 42.49 12.20
CA SER A 186 29.69 43.77 11.99
C SER A 186 29.08 44.35 13.27
N GLY A 187 29.22 43.65 14.40
CA GLY A 187 28.66 44.05 15.69
C GLY A 187 27.14 43.96 15.77
N LEU A 188 26.52 43.13 14.91
CA LEU A 188 25.08 42.88 14.88
C LEU A 188 24.71 41.66 15.74
N GLN A 189 23.48 41.63 16.23
CA GLN A 189 22.89 40.52 16.98
C GLN A 189 21.63 40.00 16.31
N ILE A 190 21.16 38.81 16.70
CA ILE A 190 19.93 38.20 16.17
C ILE A 190 18.73 39.16 16.24
N ASN A 191 18.65 39.96 17.30
CA ASN A 191 17.53 40.88 17.54
C ASN A 191 17.54 42.13 16.67
N ASP A 192 18.63 42.42 15.97
CA ASP A 192 18.75 43.56 15.05
C ASP A 192 18.06 43.29 13.71
N PHE A 193 17.85 42.02 13.37
CA PHE A 193 17.15 41.59 12.17
C PHE A 193 15.62 41.59 12.33
N ALA A 194 14.91 41.70 11.21
CA ALA A 194 13.44 41.59 11.22
C ALA A 194 13.00 40.23 11.80
N GLN A 195 11.83 40.20 12.45
CA GLN A 195 11.27 39.01 13.08
C GLN A 195 12.12 38.35 14.18
N LYS A 196 13.28 38.95 14.55
CA LYS A 196 14.14 38.56 15.67
C LYS A 196 14.42 37.04 15.62
N LYS A 197 13.92 36.29 16.60
CA LYS A 197 14.09 34.82 16.74
C LYS A 197 13.48 33.97 15.62
N LYS A 198 12.69 34.56 14.72
CA LYS A 198 12.03 33.85 13.59
C LYS A 198 12.53 34.28 12.21
N GLY A 199 13.38 35.30 12.13
CA GLY A 199 13.87 35.85 10.87
C GLY A 199 15.20 35.25 10.43
N ILE A 200 15.77 35.81 9.37
CA ILE A 200 17.03 35.36 8.77
C ILE A 200 18.23 35.38 9.72
N GLY A 201 18.32 36.36 10.64
CA GLY A 201 19.38 36.39 11.63
C GLY A 201 19.35 35.15 12.54
N ALA A 202 18.15 34.71 12.92
CA ALA A 202 17.97 33.48 13.67
C ALA A 202 18.18 32.23 12.82
N LEU A 203 17.85 32.26 11.52
CA LEU A 203 18.14 31.17 10.59
C LEU A 203 19.65 30.90 10.53
N PHE A 204 20.46 31.92 10.24
CA PHE A 204 21.93 31.76 10.17
C PHE A 204 22.51 31.30 11.51
N TYR A 205 22.08 31.90 12.62
CA TYR A 205 22.49 31.48 13.96
C TYR A 205 22.17 30.00 14.21
N ASN A 206 20.93 29.58 13.92
CA ASN A 206 20.50 28.20 14.14
C ASN A 206 21.33 27.22 13.30
N ILE A 207 21.55 27.53 12.02
CA ILE A 207 22.37 26.70 11.13
C ILE A 207 23.82 26.63 11.64
N ALA A 208 24.42 27.77 12.02
CA ALA A 208 25.78 27.83 12.55
C ALA A 208 25.97 26.95 13.80
N ASN A 209 24.93 26.86 14.63
CA ASN A 209 24.91 26.05 15.84
C ASN A 209 24.48 24.59 15.60
N GLY A 210 24.30 24.17 14.35
CA GLY A 210 24.03 22.78 13.99
C GLY A 210 22.56 22.39 14.01
N LYS A 211 21.62 23.35 14.04
CA LYS A 211 20.22 23.04 13.78
C LYS A 211 20.07 22.63 12.31
N VAL A 212 19.61 21.41 12.09
CA VAL A 212 19.46 20.85 10.74
C VAL A 212 18.14 21.30 10.11
N PHE A 213 18.21 21.62 8.82
CA PHE A 213 17.06 21.96 7.99
C PHE A 213 17.05 21.05 6.78
N THR A 214 15.87 20.67 6.31
CA THR A 214 15.68 19.87 5.09
C THR A 214 15.08 20.70 3.97
N ALA A 215 14.35 21.75 4.31
CA ALA A 215 13.82 22.77 3.42
C ALA A 215 13.58 24.06 4.21
N ILE A 216 13.47 25.19 3.48
CA ILE A 216 13.02 26.46 4.03
C ILE A 216 11.60 26.73 3.54
N THR A 217 10.63 26.63 4.44
CA THR A 217 9.20 26.81 4.14
C THR A 217 8.62 28.09 4.73
N SER A 218 9.34 28.73 5.65
CA SER A 218 8.89 29.93 6.32
C SER A 218 8.99 31.16 5.41
N SER A 219 7.90 31.91 5.28
CA SER A 219 7.89 33.18 4.54
C SER A 219 8.88 34.21 5.12
N TYR A 220 9.28 34.09 6.39
CA TYR A 220 10.28 34.95 7.02
C TYR A 220 11.71 34.70 6.52
N HIS A 221 11.93 33.60 5.81
CA HIS A 221 13.22 33.23 5.23
C HIS A 221 13.21 33.32 3.70
N THR A 222 12.04 33.14 3.06
CA THR A 222 11.92 33.22 1.59
C THR A 222 11.77 34.65 1.07
N LYS A 223 10.98 35.50 1.74
CA LYS A 223 10.80 36.91 1.33
C LYS A 223 12.09 37.74 1.32
N PRO A 224 13.05 37.55 2.24
CA PRO A 224 14.32 38.27 2.23
C PRO A 224 15.26 37.88 1.08
N LEU A 225 15.01 36.78 0.38
CA LEU A 225 15.83 36.35 -0.74
C LEU A 225 15.74 37.38 -1.87
N ASP A 226 16.87 37.95 -2.26
CA ASP A 226 16.98 39.01 -3.28
C ASP A 226 16.17 40.30 -2.98
N ASN A 227 15.69 40.47 -1.75
CA ASN A 227 14.90 41.62 -1.35
C ASN A 227 15.36 42.17 0.00
N LEU A 228 16.23 43.19 -0.04
CA LEU A 228 16.74 43.89 1.14
C LEU A 228 15.63 44.56 1.97
N GLU A 229 14.60 45.09 1.31
CA GLU A 229 13.52 45.83 1.98
C GLU A 229 12.55 44.90 2.73
N GLU A 230 12.46 43.63 2.33
CA GLU A 230 11.57 42.64 2.93
C GLU A 230 12.29 41.64 3.82
N GLY A 231 12.41 41.99 5.10
CA GLY A 231 12.71 41.01 6.16
C GLY A 231 14.17 40.91 6.60
N TRP A 232 15.03 41.82 6.13
CA TRP A 232 16.36 42.01 6.72
C TRP A 232 16.33 42.84 8.00
N TYR A 233 15.59 43.95 8.02
CA TYR A 233 15.42 44.80 9.21
C TYR A 233 13.96 45.24 9.43
N SER A 234 13.64 45.62 10.67
CA SER A 234 12.30 46.16 10.98
C SER A 234 12.10 47.58 10.44
N LYS A 235 10.85 47.98 10.18
CA LYS A 235 10.53 49.37 9.77
C LYS A 235 11.03 50.42 10.78
N THR A 236 11.09 50.06 12.05
CA THR A 236 11.54 50.89 13.18
C THR A 236 13.02 50.74 13.51
N ALA A 237 13.81 50.03 12.69
CA ALA A 237 15.24 49.82 12.95
C ALA A 237 16.02 51.14 12.91
N LYS A 238 17.00 51.29 13.81
CA LYS A 238 17.87 52.47 13.89
C LYS A 238 18.69 52.64 12.59
N PRO A 239 18.99 53.88 12.15
CA PRO A 239 19.76 54.12 10.93
C PRO A 239 21.13 53.43 10.90
N ASP A 240 21.85 53.40 12.04
CA ASP A 240 23.15 52.72 12.18
C ASP A 240 23.05 51.20 11.92
N ILE A 241 21.98 50.56 12.40
CA ILE A 241 21.74 49.13 12.18
C ILE A 241 21.42 48.85 10.71
N LYS A 242 20.62 49.72 10.06
CA LYS A 242 20.31 49.59 8.63
C LYS A 242 21.58 49.67 7.79
N GLN A 243 22.43 50.68 8.01
CA GLN A 243 23.70 50.81 7.28
C GLN A 243 24.60 49.59 7.44
N LYS A 244 24.70 49.03 8.65
CA LYS A 244 25.49 47.81 8.90
C LYS A 244 24.93 46.60 8.15
N ILE A 245 23.61 46.41 8.14
CA ILE A 245 22.95 45.32 7.42
C ILE A 245 23.10 45.51 5.90
N ASP A 246 22.91 46.71 5.37
CA ASP A 246 23.06 47.02 3.95
C ASP A 246 24.49 46.72 3.45
N ALA A 247 25.49 46.99 4.29
CA ALA A 247 26.89 46.73 3.96
C ALA A 247 27.24 45.24 3.80
N ILE A 248 26.60 44.36 4.59
CA ILE A 248 26.85 42.91 4.54
C ILE A 248 25.79 42.14 3.76
N TYR A 249 24.70 42.80 3.36
CA TYR A 249 23.59 42.19 2.63
C TYR A 249 24.04 41.41 1.39
N PRO A 250 24.89 41.94 0.48
CA PRO A 250 25.26 41.19 -0.72
C PRO A 250 25.88 39.83 -0.40
N SER A 251 26.79 39.79 0.59
CA SER A 251 27.44 38.55 1.03
C SER A 251 26.49 37.62 1.79
N LEU A 252 25.59 38.16 2.63
CA LEU A 252 24.61 37.34 3.34
C LEU A 252 23.52 36.79 2.41
N ASN A 253 23.11 37.55 1.40
CA ASN A 253 22.15 37.09 0.39
C ASN A 253 22.77 35.99 -0.48
N GLU A 254 24.05 36.09 -0.84
CA GLU A 254 24.77 35.00 -1.50
C GLU A 254 24.80 33.73 -0.61
N LYS A 255 25.08 33.87 0.70
CA LYS A 255 25.03 32.73 1.63
C LYS A 255 23.61 32.16 1.76
N LEU A 256 22.59 33.01 1.71
CA LEU A 256 21.20 32.58 1.74
C LEU A 256 20.87 31.74 0.49
N HIS A 257 21.28 32.17 -0.71
CA HIS A 257 21.16 31.38 -1.94
C HIS A 257 21.88 30.04 -1.83
N GLN A 258 23.13 30.02 -1.38
CA GLN A 258 23.89 28.77 -1.19
C GLN A 258 23.18 27.79 -0.26
N ILE A 259 22.53 28.28 0.81
CA ILE A 259 21.73 27.46 1.70
C ILE A 259 20.48 26.95 0.98
N PHE A 260 19.71 27.82 0.32
CA PHE A 260 18.49 27.44 -0.39
C PHE A 260 18.75 26.39 -1.48
N ASP A 261 19.74 26.64 -2.33
CA ASP A 261 20.14 25.72 -3.40
C ASP A 261 20.59 24.37 -2.84
N PHE A 262 21.40 24.38 -1.78
CA PHE A 262 21.86 23.15 -1.13
C PHE A 262 20.70 22.35 -0.53
N LEU A 263 19.76 23.01 0.14
CA LEU A 263 18.58 22.35 0.70
C LEU A 263 17.69 21.76 -0.40
N GLN A 264 17.50 22.47 -1.51
CA GLN A 264 16.71 21.98 -2.64
C GLN A 264 17.36 20.76 -3.31
N GLN A 265 18.69 20.77 -3.48
CA GLN A 265 19.42 19.70 -4.17
C GLN A 265 19.65 18.46 -3.29
N GLU A 266 19.96 18.66 -2.01
CA GLU A 266 20.44 17.60 -1.13
C GLU A 266 19.47 17.26 0.02
N GLY A 267 18.46 18.11 0.29
CA GLY A 267 17.52 17.90 1.40
C GLY A 267 16.71 16.60 1.28
N ALA A 268 16.23 16.28 0.08
CA ALA A 268 15.51 15.02 -0.17
C ALA A 268 16.40 13.80 0.08
N LYS A 269 17.67 13.84 -0.36
CA LYS A 269 18.63 12.76 -0.11
C LYS A 269 18.92 12.61 1.39
N TYR A 270 19.13 13.72 2.11
CA TYR A 270 19.34 13.69 3.56
C TYR A 270 18.18 13.04 4.31
N VAL A 271 16.93 13.38 3.96
CA VAL A 271 15.74 12.75 4.53
C VAL A 271 15.72 11.26 4.24
N SER A 272 15.96 10.88 2.98
CA SER A 272 16.02 9.47 2.57
C SER A 272 17.11 8.69 3.32
N TYR A 273 18.32 9.23 3.45
CA TYR A 273 19.42 8.60 4.20
C TYR A 273 19.04 8.37 5.65
N ASN A 274 18.40 9.36 6.29
CA ASN A 274 17.93 9.23 7.67
C ASN A 274 16.83 8.17 7.80
N LEU A 275 15.86 8.14 6.88
CA LEU A 275 14.78 7.15 6.91
C LEU A 275 15.30 5.73 6.68
N VAL A 276 16.19 5.54 5.71
CA VAL A 276 16.80 4.24 5.42
C VAL A 276 17.65 3.77 6.60
N ARG A 277 18.53 4.63 7.12
CA ARG A 277 19.44 4.28 8.23
C ARG A 277 18.70 3.81 9.48
N GLN A 278 17.57 4.45 9.79
CA GLN A 278 16.71 4.08 10.94
C GLN A 278 16.14 2.67 10.84
N ASN A 279 15.86 2.20 9.62
CA ASN A 279 15.21 0.92 9.38
C ASN A 279 16.22 -0.18 8.97
N LEU A 280 17.46 0.18 8.64
CA LEU A 280 18.48 -0.76 8.18
C LEU A 280 18.93 -1.74 9.28
N TYR A 281 19.08 -1.27 10.52
CA TYR A 281 19.38 -2.16 11.64
C TYR A 281 18.29 -3.21 11.87
N MET A 282 17.06 -2.84 11.55
CA MET A 282 15.92 -3.71 11.71
C MET A 282 15.96 -4.83 10.68
N MET A 283 16.33 -4.54 9.42
CA MET A 283 16.55 -5.52 8.34
C MET A 283 17.43 -6.69 8.78
N GLY A 284 18.51 -6.42 9.53
CA GLY A 284 19.40 -7.46 10.06
C GLY A 284 18.79 -8.37 11.15
N ILE A 285 17.57 -8.09 11.60
CA ILE A 285 16.79 -8.86 12.58
C ILE A 285 15.53 -9.46 11.92
N PHE A 286 15.14 -9.01 10.72
CA PHE A 286 13.96 -9.56 10.02
C PHE A 286 14.10 -11.06 9.80
N SER A 287 15.29 -11.54 9.40
CA SER A 287 15.54 -12.97 9.21
C SER A 287 15.39 -13.76 10.51
N ASP A 288 15.80 -13.20 11.66
CA ASP A 288 15.61 -13.84 12.95
C ASP A 288 14.12 -13.89 13.33
N ILE A 289 13.39 -12.79 13.17
CA ILE A 289 11.95 -12.74 13.48
C ILE A 289 11.18 -13.70 12.56
N ALA A 290 11.46 -13.70 11.26
CA ALA A 290 10.83 -14.59 10.29
C ALA A 290 11.09 -16.06 10.63
N ARG A 291 12.34 -16.39 10.97
CA ARG A 291 12.69 -17.73 11.43
C ARG A 291 11.90 -18.13 12.68
N HIS A 292 11.83 -17.26 13.69
CA HIS A 292 11.07 -17.54 14.91
C HIS A 292 9.57 -17.66 14.67
N ILE A 293 8.99 -16.86 13.77
CA ILE A 293 7.58 -17.02 13.35
C ILE A 293 7.37 -18.44 12.80
N TYR A 294 8.25 -18.88 11.88
CA TYR A 294 8.18 -20.21 11.30
C TYR A 294 8.36 -21.34 12.33
N GLU A 295 9.32 -21.19 13.25
CA GLU A 295 9.55 -22.15 14.34
C GLU A 295 8.31 -22.26 15.25
N ILE A 296 7.71 -21.14 15.68
CA ILE A 296 6.50 -21.12 16.51
C ILE A 296 5.33 -21.80 15.78
N LEU A 297 5.11 -21.46 14.51
CA LEU A 297 4.02 -22.03 13.72
C LEU A 297 4.17 -23.54 13.55
N ASN A 298 5.39 -24.02 13.32
CA ASN A 298 5.67 -25.45 13.23
C ASN A 298 5.48 -26.17 14.56
N GLU A 299 5.97 -25.60 15.67
CA GLU A 299 5.79 -26.18 17.01
C GLU A 299 4.31 -26.27 17.41
N GLU A 300 3.50 -25.29 17.01
CA GLU A 300 2.06 -25.28 17.26
C GLU A 300 1.25 -26.07 16.21
N GLU A 301 1.89 -26.62 15.18
CA GLU A 301 1.26 -27.26 14.01
C GLU A 301 0.20 -26.35 13.34
N LYS A 302 0.56 -25.09 13.10
CA LYS A 302 -0.32 -24.07 12.52
C LYS A 302 0.26 -23.45 11.25
N ILE A 303 -0.62 -22.88 10.44
CA ILE A 303 -0.25 -22.00 9.31
C ILE A 303 -0.97 -20.67 9.49
N LEU A 304 -0.29 -19.55 9.24
CA LEU A 304 -0.95 -18.25 9.18
C LEU A 304 -1.84 -18.17 7.94
N LEU A 305 -3.07 -17.68 8.09
CA LEU A 305 -3.95 -17.44 6.93
C LEU A 305 -3.27 -16.55 5.88
N SER A 306 -2.54 -15.52 6.31
CA SER A 306 -1.78 -14.62 5.43
C SER A 306 -0.63 -15.30 4.67
N GLU A 307 -0.16 -16.46 5.12
CA GLU A 307 0.89 -17.24 4.46
C GLU A 307 0.33 -18.33 3.55
N SER A 308 -0.94 -18.67 3.68
CA SER A 308 -1.57 -19.71 2.85
C SER A 308 -1.47 -19.42 1.36
N ASN A 309 -1.70 -18.15 0.96
CA ASN A 309 -1.53 -17.72 -0.42
C ASN A 309 -0.07 -17.78 -0.89
N LYS A 310 0.90 -17.59 0.01
CA LYS A 310 2.35 -17.68 -0.29
C LYS A 310 2.78 -19.13 -0.52
N LEU A 311 2.40 -20.02 0.38
CA LEU A 311 2.68 -21.46 0.24
C LEU A 311 2.03 -22.03 -1.02
N LEU A 312 0.78 -21.60 -1.29
CA LEU A 312 0.10 -22.00 -2.51
C LEU A 312 0.81 -21.47 -3.75
N TYR A 313 1.29 -20.23 -3.73
CA TYR A 313 2.03 -19.66 -4.86
C TYR A 313 3.30 -20.46 -5.18
N GLU A 314 4.11 -20.80 -4.18
CA GLU A 314 5.29 -21.64 -4.39
C GLU A 314 4.90 -23.01 -4.96
N MET A 315 3.82 -23.62 -4.43
CA MET A 315 3.30 -24.89 -4.91
C MET A 315 2.81 -24.84 -6.36
N ILE A 316 2.02 -23.84 -6.73
CA ILE A 316 1.51 -23.65 -8.09
C ILE A 316 2.65 -23.31 -9.05
N ALA A 317 3.65 -22.55 -8.61
CA ALA A 317 4.82 -22.22 -9.44
C ALA A 317 5.71 -23.45 -9.73
N GLU A 318 5.79 -24.40 -8.80
CA GLU A 318 6.63 -25.60 -8.92
C GLU A 318 5.95 -26.79 -9.60
N ASN A 319 4.64 -26.72 -9.86
CA ASN A 319 3.85 -27.85 -10.37
C ASN A 319 2.93 -27.46 -11.52
N GLU A 320 2.56 -28.43 -12.35
CA GLU A 320 1.54 -28.23 -13.38
C GLU A 320 0.13 -28.29 -12.79
N VAL A 321 -0.80 -27.51 -13.35
CA VAL A 321 -2.20 -27.44 -12.88
C VAL A 321 -2.91 -28.81 -12.83
N PRO A 322 -2.74 -29.73 -13.80
CA PRO A 322 -3.32 -31.07 -13.70
C PRO A 322 -2.90 -31.83 -12.44
N PHE A 323 -1.65 -31.68 -11.99
CA PHE A 323 -1.18 -32.30 -10.74
C PHE A 323 -1.86 -31.69 -9.51
N ILE A 324 -2.15 -30.38 -9.54
CA ILE A 324 -2.96 -29.72 -8.51
C ILE A 324 -4.32 -30.41 -8.39
N TYR A 325 -5.03 -30.59 -9.51
CA TYR A 325 -6.36 -31.20 -9.51
C TYR A 325 -6.35 -32.69 -9.15
N GLU A 326 -5.33 -33.44 -9.56
CA GLU A 326 -5.16 -34.84 -9.16
C GLU A 326 -5.08 -34.96 -7.63
N LYS A 327 -4.33 -34.07 -6.99
CA LYS A 327 -4.14 -34.08 -5.54
C LYS A 327 -5.34 -33.58 -4.76
N THR A 328 -6.00 -32.53 -5.24
CA THR A 328 -7.22 -32.03 -4.60
C THR A 328 -8.40 -32.99 -4.74
N GLY A 329 -8.35 -33.91 -5.70
CA GLY A 329 -9.41 -34.87 -5.98
C GLY A 329 -10.64 -34.24 -6.64
N ASN A 330 -10.57 -32.96 -7.01
CA ASN A 330 -11.65 -32.21 -7.66
C ASN A 330 -11.06 -31.43 -8.84
N GLN A 331 -11.67 -31.57 -10.01
CA GLN A 331 -11.35 -30.80 -11.20
C GLN A 331 -12.41 -29.70 -11.39
N TYR A 332 -11.97 -28.44 -11.36
CA TYR A 332 -12.82 -27.29 -11.64
C TYR A 332 -12.67 -26.87 -13.09
N LEU A 333 -13.73 -27.09 -13.87
CA LEU A 333 -13.74 -26.76 -15.30
C LEU A 333 -14.21 -25.33 -15.56
N TYR A 334 -15.21 -24.88 -14.80
CA TYR A 334 -15.83 -23.56 -14.97
C TYR A 334 -15.58 -22.71 -13.73
N PHE A 335 -15.20 -21.46 -13.94
CA PHE A 335 -14.90 -20.52 -12.87
C PHE A 335 -15.82 -19.30 -12.96
N LEU A 336 -16.53 -19.00 -11.87
CA LEU A 336 -17.29 -17.78 -11.67
C LEU A 336 -16.72 -17.07 -10.43
N TRP A 337 -16.06 -15.95 -10.63
CA TRP A 337 -15.48 -15.16 -9.55
C TRP A 337 -16.23 -13.84 -9.41
N ASP A 338 -16.77 -13.60 -8.21
CA ASP A 338 -17.46 -12.36 -7.86
C ASP A 338 -16.54 -11.47 -6.99
N GLU A 339 -16.84 -10.18 -6.91
CA GLU A 339 -16.08 -9.16 -6.16
C GLU A 339 -14.57 -9.15 -6.48
N PHE A 340 -14.21 -9.37 -7.75
CA PHE A 340 -12.81 -9.56 -8.14
C PHE A 340 -11.92 -8.34 -7.92
N GLN A 341 -12.50 -7.14 -7.75
CA GLN A 341 -11.76 -5.94 -7.37
C GLN A 341 -11.07 -6.03 -6.01
N ASP A 342 -11.53 -6.94 -5.14
CA ASP A 342 -10.98 -7.15 -3.80
C ASP A 342 -9.91 -8.26 -3.76
N THR A 343 -9.50 -8.77 -4.92
CA THR A 343 -8.45 -9.79 -5.05
C THR A 343 -7.08 -9.21 -4.72
N SER A 344 -6.24 -9.94 -3.99
CA SER A 344 -4.83 -9.58 -3.75
C SER A 344 -3.92 -10.06 -4.89
N GLN A 345 -2.72 -9.48 -4.98
CA GLN A 345 -1.72 -9.89 -5.97
C GLN A 345 -1.39 -11.38 -5.84
N MET A 346 -1.21 -11.88 -4.62
CA MET A 346 -0.92 -13.31 -4.42
C MET A 346 -2.08 -14.20 -4.84
N GLN A 347 -3.33 -13.82 -4.53
CA GLN A 347 -4.50 -14.56 -4.98
C GLN A 347 -4.58 -14.60 -6.51
N TRP A 348 -4.32 -13.49 -7.19
CA TRP A 348 -4.29 -13.44 -8.64
C TRP A 348 -3.21 -14.35 -9.26
N HIS A 349 -2.00 -14.33 -8.72
CA HIS A 349 -0.93 -15.21 -9.18
C HIS A 349 -1.28 -16.70 -9.01
N ASN A 350 -2.06 -17.04 -7.97
CA ASN A 350 -2.55 -18.40 -7.75
C ASN A 350 -3.72 -18.77 -8.68
N LEU A 351 -4.64 -17.84 -8.95
CA LEU A 351 -5.80 -18.06 -9.83
C LEU A 351 -5.40 -18.15 -11.30
N LYS A 352 -4.46 -17.32 -11.75
CA LYS A 352 -4.12 -17.15 -13.16
C LYS A 352 -3.75 -18.47 -13.86
N PRO A 353 -2.91 -19.37 -13.30
CA PRO A 353 -2.64 -20.67 -13.90
C PRO A 353 -3.88 -21.57 -14.02
N LEU A 354 -4.76 -21.54 -13.01
CA LEU A 354 -5.99 -22.34 -13.00
C LEU A 354 -6.96 -21.88 -14.10
N LEU A 355 -7.11 -20.56 -14.25
CA LEU A 355 -7.89 -19.95 -15.33
C LEU A 355 -7.28 -20.25 -16.71
N ALA A 356 -5.96 -20.15 -16.85
CA ALA A 356 -5.27 -20.48 -18.09
C ALA A 356 -5.50 -21.94 -18.51
N ASN A 357 -5.46 -22.88 -17.56
CA ASN A 357 -5.76 -24.29 -17.82
C ASN A 357 -7.20 -24.48 -18.30
N ALA A 358 -8.19 -23.94 -17.58
CA ALA A 358 -9.59 -24.04 -17.96
C ALA A 358 -9.87 -23.47 -19.37
N LEU A 359 -9.32 -22.28 -19.67
CA LEU A 359 -9.45 -21.65 -20.98
C LEU A 359 -8.79 -22.49 -22.09
N SER A 360 -7.63 -23.11 -21.82
CA SER A 360 -6.94 -23.97 -22.79
C SER A 360 -7.73 -25.25 -23.14
N GLU A 361 -8.55 -25.73 -22.20
CA GLU A 361 -9.48 -26.85 -22.40
C GLU A 361 -10.80 -26.42 -23.07
N GLY A 362 -10.97 -25.13 -23.38
CA GLY A 362 -12.17 -24.58 -23.99
C GLY A 362 -13.30 -24.29 -23.00
N ASN A 363 -13.01 -24.28 -21.70
CA ASN A 363 -14.00 -23.96 -20.67
C ASN A 363 -14.02 -22.44 -20.38
N PRO A 364 -15.16 -21.76 -20.53
CA PRO A 364 -15.27 -20.34 -20.22
C PRO A 364 -15.10 -20.06 -18.73
N CYS A 365 -14.50 -18.90 -18.44
CA CYS A 365 -14.37 -18.34 -17.11
C CYS A 365 -15.06 -16.98 -17.07
N LEU A 366 -15.77 -16.69 -15.99
CA LEU A 366 -16.46 -15.41 -15.76
C LEU A 366 -15.86 -14.73 -14.53
N ILE A 367 -15.47 -13.48 -14.70
CA ILE A 367 -14.98 -12.61 -13.63
C ILE A 367 -15.94 -11.42 -13.55
N VAL A 368 -16.43 -11.16 -12.34
CA VAL A 368 -17.36 -10.08 -12.02
C VAL A 368 -16.72 -9.21 -10.94
N GLY A 369 -16.81 -7.89 -11.11
CA GLY A 369 -16.33 -6.94 -10.12
C GLY A 369 -16.51 -5.50 -10.59
N ASP A 370 -16.31 -4.56 -9.67
CA ASP A 370 -16.36 -3.13 -9.94
C ASP A 370 -15.18 -2.41 -9.27
N ILE A 371 -14.27 -1.90 -10.08
CA ILE A 371 -13.07 -1.18 -9.61
C ILE A 371 -13.45 0.02 -8.73
N LYS A 372 -14.61 0.66 -9.00
CA LYS A 372 -15.10 1.81 -8.23
C LYS A 372 -15.45 1.43 -6.78
N GLN A 373 -15.61 0.14 -6.49
CA GLN A 373 -15.96 -0.40 -5.17
C GLN A 373 -14.75 -1.00 -4.42
N ALA A 374 -13.54 -0.91 -4.97
CA ALA A 374 -12.33 -1.46 -4.34
C ALA A 374 -11.92 -0.65 -3.09
N ILE A 375 -12.40 -1.08 -1.91
CA ILE A 375 -12.16 -0.39 -0.62
C ILE A 375 -11.26 -1.19 0.34
N TYR A 376 -10.85 -2.41 -0.03
CA TYR A 376 -10.06 -3.30 0.83
C TYR A 376 -8.55 -3.24 0.59
N ARG A 377 -8.01 -2.11 0.10
CA ARG A 377 -6.55 -1.95 -0.11
C ARG A 377 -5.72 -2.23 1.16
N TRP A 378 -6.26 -1.95 2.34
CA TRP A 378 -5.62 -2.24 3.62
C TRP A 378 -5.48 -3.74 3.94
N ARG A 379 -6.17 -4.62 3.18
CA ARG A 379 -6.04 -6.08 3.18
C ARG A 379 -5.23 -6.62 1.99
N ASN A 380 -4.43 -5.76 1.35
CA ASN A 380 -3.60 -6.07 0.18
C ASN A 380 -4.37 -6.28 -1.14
N SER A 381 -5.68 -6.03 -1.19
CA SER A 381 -6.42 -6.03 -2.46
C SER A 381 -5.79 -5.05 -3.44
N ASP A 382 -5.72 -5.41 -4.71
CA ASP A 382 -5.18 -4.58 -5.77
C ASP A 382 -6.15 -4.47 -6.93
N TRP A 383 -6.82 -3.32 -7.00
CA TRP A 383 -7.81 -3.02 -8.02
C TRP A 383 -7.23 -3.07 -9.45
N LYS A 384 -5.91 -2.90 -9.61
CA LYS A 384 -5.23 -2.97 -10.90
C LYS A 384 -5.34 -4.35 -11.53
N ILE A 385 -5.56 -5.39 -10.72
CA ILE A 385 -5.75 -6.75 -11.21
C ILE A 385 -6.94 -6.79 -12.17
N LEU A 386 -8.11 -6.31 -11.70
CA LEU A 386 -9.31 -6.23 -12.53
C LEU A 386 -9.17 -5.17 -13.63
N GLY A 387 -8.57 -4.01 -13.31
CA GLY A 387 -8.47 -2.90 -14.26
C GLY A 387 -7.47 -3.05 -15.39
N GLN A 388 -6.45 -3.89 -15.23
CA GLN A 388 -5.33 -3.98 -16.19
C GLN A 388 -4.82 -5.41 -16.36
N GLU A 389 -4.54 -6.12 -15.26
CA GLU A 389 -3.76 -7.35 -15.34
C GLU A 389 -4.51 -8.53 -15.95
N VAL A 390 -5.82 -8.64 -15.71
CA VAL A 390 -6.66 -9.65 -16.37
C VAL A 390 -6.59 -9.44 -17.88
N GLY A 391 -6.81 -8.21 -18.34
CA GLY A 391 -6.71 -7.78 -19.75
C GLY A 391 -5.36 -8.10 -20.40
N ASN A 392 -4.27 -7.95 -19.64
CA ASN A 392 -2.92 -8.23 -20.11
C ASN A 392 -2.57 -9.72 -20.09
N ALA A 393 -3.20 -10.50 -19.21
CA ALA A 393 -2.88 -11.92 -19.02
C ALA A 393 -3.54 -12.84 -20.04
N PHE A 394 -4.70 -12.46 -20.58
CA PHE A 394 -5.46 -13.28 -21.53
C PHE A 394 -5.81 -12.49 -22.79
N THR A 395 -5.64 -13.11 -23.96
CA THR A 395 -5.81 -12.45 -25.26
C THR A 395 -7.25 -12.48 -25.78
N THR A 396 -8.12 -13.29 -25.20
CA THR A 396 -9.53 -13.44 -25.60
C THR A 396 -10.41 -13.15 -24.39
N ILE A 397 -10.75 -11.88 -24.20
CA ILE A 397 -11.62 -11.39 -23.13
C ILE A 397 -12.78 -10.65 -23.75
N GLU A 398 -14.00 -11.01 -23.35
CA GLU A 398 -15.20 -10.25 -23.62
C GLU A 398 -15.54 -9.44 -22.36
N THR A 399 -15.48 -8.12 -22.45
CA THR A 399 -15.84 -7.23 -21.35
C THR A 399 -17.28 -6.78 -21.52
N ILE A 400 -18.12 -7.06 -20.52
CA ILE A 400 -19.52 -6.68 -20.48
C ILE A 400 -19.73 -5.70 -19.32
N THR A 401 -20.15 -4.47 -19.63
CA THR A 401 -20.46 -3.44 -18.63
C THR A 401 -21.97 -3.36 -18.40
N MET A 402 -22.40 -3.48 -17.14
CA MET A 402 -23.81 -3.36 -16.76
C MET A 402 -24.15 -1.91 -16.37
N GLN A 403 -24.89 -1.20 -17.22
CA GLN A 403 -25.29 0.20 -16.97
C GLN A 403 -26.58 0.32 -16.14
N GLN A 404 -27.39 -0.73 -16.12
CA GLN A 404 -28.71 -0.72 -15.50
C GLN A 404 -28.64 -0.96 -13.98
N ASN A 405 -29.18 -0.02 -13.20
CA ASN A 405 -29.30 -0.13 -11.75
C ASN A 405 -30.73 -0.51 -11.34
N TRP A 406 -30.84 -1.70 -10.75
CA TRP A 406 -32.09 -2.29 -10.26
C TRP A 406 -32.27 -2.13 -8.74
N ARG A 407 -31.29 -1.55 -8.04
CA ARG A 407 -31.22 -1.53 -6.57
C ARG A 407 -31.71 -0.22 -5.96
N SER A 408 -31.50 0.91 -6.64
CA SER A 408 -31.72 2.24 -6.09
C SER A 408 -32.75 3.04 -6.87
N ASP A 409 -33.39 3.99 -6.19
CA ASP A 409 -34.27 4.97 -6.83
C ASP A 409 -33.51 5.96 -7.71
N ALA A 410 -34.20 6.45 -8.74
CA ALA A 410 -33.65 7.40 -9.71
C ALA A 410 -33.04 8.66 -9.07
N ARG A 411 -33.56 9.17 -7.94
CA ARG A 411 -32.97 10.36 -7.29
C ARG A 411 -31.58 10.08 -6.72
N ILE A 412 -31.37 8.88 -6.17
CA ILE A 412 -30.07 8.46 -5.62
C ILE A 412 -29.08 8.22 -6.76
N ILE A 413 -29.53 7.56 -7.83
CA ILE A 413 -28.70 7.29 -9.03
C ILE A 413 -28.25 8.61 -9.67
N ASN A 414 -29.19 9.53 -9.93
CA ASN A 414 -28.87 10.83 -10.54
C ASN A 414 -27.89 11.64 -9.69
N PHE A 415 -28.06 11.65 -8.37
CA PHE A 415 -27.12 12.31 -7.48
C PHE A 415 -25.70 11.74 -7.58
N ASN A 416 -25.56 10.41 -7.54
CA ASN A 416 -24.25 9.76 -7.67
C ASN A 416 -23.64 9.99 -9.06
N ASN A 417 -24.43 9.89 -10.13
CA ASN A 417 -23.99 10.19 -11.50
C ASN A 417 -23.42 11.62 -11.59
N GLU A 418 -24.13 12.62 -11.04
CA GLU A 418 -23.66 14.01 -11.06
C GLU A 418 -22.40 14.23 -10.20
N LEU A 419 -22.34 13.60 -9.03
CA LEU A 419 -21.22 13.74 -8.10
C LEU A 419 -19.94 13.12 -8.66
N PHE A 420 -20.01 11.85 -9.05
CA PHE A 420 -18.85 11.09 -9.52
C PHE A 420 -18.43 11.43 -10.95
N ALA A 421 -19.26 12.15 -11.73
CA ALA A 421 -18.82 12.75 -12.98
C ALA A 421 -17.81 13.91 -12.78
N LYS A 422 -17.79 14.56 -11.61
CA LYS A 422 -16.96 15.74 -11.32
C LYS A 422 -15.86 15.46 -10.30
N LEU A 423 -16.15 14.63 -9.30
CA LEU A 423 -15.24 14.40 -8.16
C LEU A 423 -13.86 13.86 -8.56
N PRO A 424 -13.71 12.91 -9.51
CA PRO A 424 -12.40 12.43 -9.96
C PRO A 424 -11.48 13.54 -10.45
N GLN A 425 -12.00 14.45 -11.28
CA GLN A 425 -11.24 15.56 -11.87
C GLN A 425 -10.78 16.57 -10.79
N ILE A 426 -11.63 16.82 -9.79
CA ILE A 426 -11.29 17.69 -8.66
C ILE A 426 -10.15 17.04 -7.84
N LEU A 427 -10.27 15.74 -7.56
CA LEU A 427 -9.29 15.00 -6.78
C LEU A 427 -7.93 14.93 -7.49
N GLU A 428 -7.90 14.66 -8.80
CA GLU A 428 -6.67 14.63 -9.59
C GLU A 428 -5.94 15.97 -9.60
N ARG A 429 -6.69 17.08 -9.73
CA ARG A 429 -6.14 18.43 -9.65
C ARG A 429 -5.57 18.72 -8.27
N ASP A 430 -6.30 18.39 -7.22
CA ASP A 430 -5.92 18.71 -5.84
C ASP A 430 -4.74 17.84 -5.35
N LEU A 431 -4.58 16.63 -5.90
CA LEU A 431 -3.44 15.73 -5.63
C LEU A 431 -2.24 15.94 -6.59
N GLU A 432 -2.33 16.88 -7.53
CA GLU A 432 -1.31 17.14 -8.55
C GLU A 432 -0.87 15.88 -9.32
N LEU A 433 -1.82 14.96 -9.59
CA LEU A 433 -1.53 13.74 -10.34
C LEU A 433 -1.21 14.08 -11.80
N ARG A 434 -0.11 13.54 -12.31
CA ARG A 434 0.40 13.84 -13.67
C ARG A 434 -0.32 13.08 -14.79
N GLU A 435 -1.09 12.06 -14.44
CA GLU A 435 -1.87 11.23 -15.37
C GLU A 435 -3.33 11.18 -14.90
N ALA A 436 -4.27 11.12 -15.85
CA ALA A 436 -5.72 11.07 -15.60
C ALA A 436 -6.17 9.67 -15.11
N THR A 437 -5.48 9.12 -14.11
CA THR A 437 -5.63 7.73 -13.67
C THR A 437 -6.99 7.49 -13.00
N ILE A 438 -7.53 8.46 -12.25
CA ILE A 438 -8.79 8.31 -11.51
C ILE A 438 -9.97 8.62 -12.43
N SER A 439 -9.87 9.64 -13.27
CA SER A 439 -10.91 9.98 -14.23
C SER A 439 -11.18 8.83 -15.20
N THR A 440 -10.14 8.15 -15.69
CA THR A 440 -10.28 6.97 -16.56
C THR A 440 -11.05 5.83 -15.87
N LEU A 441 -10.84 5.61 -14.57
CA LEU A 441 -11.53 4.57 -13.80
C LEU A 441 -13.02 4.83 -13.59
N TYR A 442 -13.46 6.08 -13.76
CA TYR A 442 -14.84 6.50 -13.56
C TYR A 442 -15.54 6.87 -14.88
N GLU A 443 -14.95 6.56 -16.04
CA GLU A 443 -15.55 6.83 -17.35
C GLU A 443 -16.92 6.13 -17.52
N ASP A 444 -17.08 4.95 -16.92
CA ASP A 444 -18.29 4.13 -16.98
C ASP A 444 -19.22 4.32 -15.76
N VAL A 445 -19.06 5.41 -14.99
CA VAL A 445 -19.81 5.61 -13.74
C VAL A 445 -21.31 5.87 -13.95
N GLN A 446 -21.72 6.28 -15.15
CA GLN A 446 -23.11 6.61 -15.43
C GLN A 446 -23.99 5.36 -15.39
N GLN A 447 -24.99 5.39 -14.50
CA GLN A 447 -25.99 4.33 -14.38
C GLN A 447 -27.37 4.80 -14.79
N GLU A 448 -28.13 3.90 -15.40
CA GLU A 448 -29.52 4.10 -15.80
C GLU A 448 -30.47 3.47 -14.77
N TYR A 449 -31.58 4.14 -14.48
CA TYR A 449 -32.62 3.62 -13.60
C TYR A 449 -33.52 2.64 -14.36
N SER A 450 -33.67 1.41 -13.85
CA SER A 450 -34.46 0.35 -14.48
C SER A 450 -35.86 0.14 -13.89
N GLY A 451 -36.30 0.95 -12.93
CA GLY A 451 -37.60 0.78 -12.28
C GLY A 451 -38.78 1.29 -13.11
N SER A 452 -39.98 0.77 -12.81
CA SER A 452 -41.24 1.10 -13.51
C SER A 452 -41.96 2.32 -12.94
N GLU A 453 -41.46 2.93 -11.86
CA GLU A 453 -42.10 4.06 -11.20
C GLU A 453 -41.88 5.37 -11.97
N LYS A 454 -42.98 6.07 -12.27
CA LYS A 454 -42.99 7.35 -13.02
C LYS A 454 -42.48 8.55 -12.22
N THR A 455 -42.37 8.43 -10.90
CA THR A 455 -41.98 9.53 -10.01
C THR A 455 -40.74 9.13 -9.21
N PRO A 456 -39.59 9.82 -9.39
CA PRO A 456 -38.37 9.50 -8.67
C PRO A 456 -38.54 9.71 -7.16
N GLN A 457 -38.57 8.63 -6.40
CA GLN A 457 -38.51 8.62 -4.94
C GLN A 457 -37.05 8.70 -4.44
N GLY A 458 -36.82 8.68 -3.12
CA GLY A 458 -35.48 8.77 -2.51
C GLY A 458 -35.14 10.16 -1.93
N PHE A 459 -34.17 10.18 -1.01
CA PHE A 459 -33.74 11.39 -0.30
C PHE A 459 -32.21 11.38 -0.14
N VAL A 460 -31.59 12.53 -0.46
CA VAL A 460 -30.15 12.75 -0.27
C VAL A 460 -30.00 13.94 0.67
N HIS A 461 -29.26 13.76 1.76
CA HIS A 461 -28.89 14.82 2.69
C HIS A 461 -27.38 14.90 2.79
N PHE A 462 -26.83 16.10 2.65
CA PHE A 462 -25.40 16.36 2.75
C PHE A 462 -25.15 17.29 3.94
N SER A 463 -24.28 16.88 4.84
CA SER A 463 -23.79 17.69 5.95
C SER A 463 -22.27 17.63 5.94
N TYR A 464 -21.61 18.78 6.01
CA TYR A 464 -20.17 18.83 6.17
C TYR A 464 -19.81 18.47 7.61
N LEU A 465 -18.72 17.74 7.80
CA LEU A 465 -18.11 17.57 9.12
C LEU A 465 -17.50 18.92 9.51
N GLU A 466 -17.96 19.49 10.62
CA GLU A 466 -17.37 20.70 11.23
C GLU A 466 -15.95 20.47 11.74
#